data_AF-B5GRL0-F1
#
_entry.id   AF-B5GRL0-F1
#
_cell.length_a   1.000
_cell.length_b   1.000
_cell.length_c   1.000
_cell.angle_alpha   90.00
_cell.angle_beta   90.00
_cell.angle_gamma   90.00
#
_symmetry.space_group_name_H-M   'P 1'
#
loop_
_entity.id
_entity.type
_entity.pdbx_description
1 polymer ?
#
loop_
_entity_poly.entity_id
_entity_poly.type
_entity_poly.pdbx_seq_one_letter_code
_entity_poly.pdbx_strand_id
1 'polypeptide(L)'
;MDCSRTDADRVLTGIAALGLIDSAEHAEILGVLAEDFPFAAAVDRTASVHAHIKVDDVDALPHDALVGLGHRPENAEPGYIKYATGAGVHFIFSSIPVAQDDGIPGAVTLAKPFLDHLGIDLRDESDATRAVFDGVVGRAAELGWREVTQEGPVHCCHTEVQGKHWVYPPEEWPGGRRPIEFAFGQLSVFEKAMGCDLRPIDPGHPLAPAPGTACCGGAPEAG
;
A
#
# COMPACT_ATOMS: atom_id res chain seq x y z
N MET A 1 -9.10 10.54 -10.73
CA MET A 1 -9.17 9.22 -11.39
C MET A 1 -10.55 9.05 -12.03
N ASP A 2 -10.66 8.73 -13.33
CA ASP A 2 -11.94 8.33 -13.94
C ASP A 2 -12.05 6.79 -13.89
N CYS A 3 -12.25 6.27 -12.68
CA CYS A 3 -12.47 4.85 -12.46
C CYS A 3 -13.92 4.62 -12.09
N SER A 4 -14.66 3.97 -12.99
CA SER A 4 -15.95 3.40 -12.61
C SER A 4 -15.74 2.27 -11.61
N ARG A 5 -16.44 2.34 -10.47
CA ARG A 5 -16.49 1.26 -9.47
C ARG A 5 -16.85 -0.09 -10.10
N THR A 6 -17.65 -0.09 -11.17
CA THR A 6 -18.00 -1.29 -11.95
C THR A 6 -16.80 -1.88 -12.70
N ASP A 7 -15.90 -1.05 -13.22
CA ASP A 7 -14.70 -1.55 -13.90
C ASP A 7 -13.67 -2.06 -12.89
N ALA A 8 -13.55 -1.41 -11.73
CA ALA A 8 -12.76 -1.93 -10.61
C ALA A 8 -13.26 -3.30 -10.13
N ASP A 9 -14.57 -3.46 -9.92
CA ASP A 9 -15.20 -4.73 -9.53
C ASP A 9 -14.94 -5.86 -10.55
N ARG A 10 -15.00 -5.54 -11.86
CA ARG A 10 -14.66 -6.51 -12.92
C ARG A 10 -13.20 -6.95 -12.85
N VAL A 11 -12.29 -6.01 -12.66
CA VAL A 11 -10.85 -6.31 -12.51
C VAL A 11 -10.62 -7.18 -11.28
N LEU A 12 -11.21 -6.84 -10.14
CA LEU A 12 -11.06 -7.57 -8.89
C LEU A 12 -11.68 -8.97 -8.95
N THR A 13 -12.80 -9.13 -9.66
CA THR A 13 -13.37 -10.45 -9.94
C THR A 13 -12.39 -11.35 -10.70
N GLY A 14 -11.64 -10.78 -11.65
CA GLY A 14 -10.57 -11.49 -12.38
C GLY A 14 -9.44 -11.95 -11.45
N ILE A 15 -8.96 -11.06 -10.58
CA ILE A 15 -7.92 -11.38 -9.59
C ILE A 15 -8.39 -12.44 -8.58
N ALA A 16 -9.63 -12.32 -8.08
CA ALA A 16 -10.22 -13.30 -7.17
C ALA A 16 -10.40 -14.68 -7.83
N ALA A 17 -10.75 -14.73 -9.11
CA ALA A 17 -10.86 -15.99 -9.86
C ALA A 17 -9.51 -16.71 -10.02
N LEU A 18 -8.40 -15.97 -9.95
CA LEU A 18 -7.03 -16.53 -9.91
C LEU A 18 -6.60 -16.97 -8.50
N GLY A 19 -7.44 -16.77 -7.49
CA GLY A 19 -7.14 -17.11 -6.09
C GLY A 19 -6.12 -16.19 -5.43
N LEU A 20 -5.92 -14.98 -5.98
CA LEU A 20 -4.91 -14.03 -5.49
C LEU A 20 -5.44 -13.09 -4.40
N ILE A 21 -6.77 -12.97 -4.27
CA ILE A 21 -7.47 -12.32 -3.16
C ILE A 21 -8.73 -13.11 -2.82
N ASP A 22 -9.20 -12.98 -1.58
CA ASP A 22 -10.49 -13.54 -1.18
C ASP A 22 -11.65 -12.53 -1.31
N SER A 23 -12.86 -12.94 -0.92
CA SER A 23 -14.05 -12.08 -0.99
C SER A 23 -14.02 -10.89 -0.03
N ALA A 24 -13.35 -11.03 1.13
CA ALA A 24 -13.24 -9.96 2.10
C ALA A 24 -12.25 -8.90 1.61
N GLU A 25 -11.10 -9.33 1.06
CA GLU A 25 -10.10 -8.46 0.46
C GLU A 25 -10.63 -7.75 -0.79
N HIS A 26 -11.42 -8.45 -1.62
CA HIS A 26 -12.16 -7.82 -2.71
C HIS A 26 -13.07 -6.70 -2.19
N ALA A 27 -13.91 -6.98 -1.19
CA ALA A 27 -14.82 -5.99 -0.62
C ALA A 27 -14.06 -4.79 0.00
N GLU A 28 -12.91 -5.03 0.63
CA GLU A 28 -12.04 -4.02 1.22
C GLU A 28 -11.43 -3.09 0.16
N ILE A 29 -10.89 -3.65 -0.94
CA ILE A 29 -10.38 -2.84 -2.06
C ILE A 29 -11.49 -1.97 -2.67
N LEU A 30 -12.68 -2.55 -2.88
CA LEU A 30 -13.82 -1.77 -3.34
C LEU A 30 -14.26 -0.72 -2.31
N GLY A 31 -14.15 -1.01 -1.01
CA GLY A 31 -14.49 -0.08 0.07
C GLY A 31 -13.73 1.25 -0.02
N VAL A 32 -12.44 1.21 -0.39
CA VAL A 32 -11.63 2.43 -0.59
C VAL A 32 -12.13 3.30 -1.74
N LEU A 33 -12.79 2.70 -2.74
CA LEU A 33 -13.38 3.42 -3.88
C LEU A 33 -14.81 3.88 -3.63
N ALA A 34 -15.34 3.74 -2.41
CA ALA A 34 -16.70 4.17 -2.09
C ALA A 34 -16.75 5.69 -1.83
N GLU A 35 -17.86 6.34 -2.19
CA GLU A 35 -18.03 7.78 -1.99
C GLU A 35 -18.02 8.18 -0.50
N ASP A 36 -18.43 7.26 0.38
CA ASP A 36 -18.43 7.43 1.83
C ASP A 36 -17.12 6.98 2.51
N PHE A 37 -16.11 6.61 1.71
CA PHE A 37 -14.79 6.29 2.24
C PHE A 37 -14.22 7.50 3.01
N PRO A 38 -13.69 7.33 4.25
CA PRO A 38 -13.31 8.48 5.08
C PRO A 38 -12.24 9.41 4.50
N PHE A 39 -11.50 8.94 3.50
CA PHE A 39 -10.50 9.71 2.75
C PHE A 39 -10.83 9.83 1.25
N ALA A 40 -12.12 9.85 0.88
CA ALA A 40 -12.58 9.99 -0.51
C ALA A 40 -11.94 11.20 -1.22
N ALA A 41 -11.68 12.31 -0.52
CA ALA A 41 -11.00 13.48 -1.09
C ALA A 41 -9.59 13.18 -1.64
N ALA A 42 -8.88 12.22 -1.05
CA ALA A 42 -7.59 11.74 -1.57
C ALA A 42 -7.78 10.84 -2.79
N VAL A 43 -8.81 9.98 -2.78
CA VAL A 43 -9.16 9.11 -3.91
C VAL A 43 -9.56 9.95 -5.12
N ASP A 44 -10.30 11.04 -4.95
CA ASP A 44 -10.69 11.94 -6.05
C ASP A 44 -9.47 12.52 -6.79
N ARG A 45 -8.39 12.78 -6.05
CA ARG A 45 -7.13 13.35 -6.57
C ARG A 45 -6.08 12.31 -6.93
N THR A 46 -6.37 11.04 -6.71
CA THR A 46 -5.39 9.99 -6.96
C THR A 46 -5.19 9.75 -8.46
N ALA A 47 -3.99 9.34 -8.82
CA ALA A 47 -3.70 8.80 -10.13
C ALA A 47 -4.11 7.32 -10.22
N SER A 48 -3.89 6.57 -9.14
CA SER A 48 -4.25 5.16 -9.01
C SER A 48 -4.42 4.77 -7.56
N VAL A 49 -5.24 3.75 -7.32
CA VAL A 49 -5.16 2.95 -6.10
C VAL A 49 -4.31 1.73 -6.40
N HIS A 50 -3.52 1.25 -5.46
CA HIS A 50 -2.86 -0.04 -5.58
C HIS A 50 -3.22 -0.98 -4.43
N ALA A 51 -3.36 -2.26 -4.74
CA ALA A 51 -3.48 -3.33 -3.76
C ALA A 51 -2.15 -4.09 -3.72
N HIS A 52 -1.48 -4.10 -2.56
CA HIS A 52 -0.23 -4.82 -2.38
C HIS A 52 -0.53 -6.18 -1.76
N ILE A 53 -0.30 -7.25 -2.53
CA ILE A 53 -0.58 -8.63 -2.16
C ILE A 53 0.74 -9.36 -1.92
N LYS A 54 0.88 -9.95 -0.73
CA LYS A 54 2.01 -10.82 -0.42
C LYS A 54 1.74 -12.21 -0.95
N VAL A 55 2.73 -12.78 -1.64
CA VAL A 55 2.67 -14.12 -2.24
C VAL A 55 3.89 -14.94 -1.82
N ASP A 56 3.83 -16.25 -2.04
CA ASP A 56 4.95 -17.13 -1.72
C ASP A 56 6.12 -16.92 -2.69
N ASP A 57 5.80 -16.86 -3.98
CA ASP A 57 6.76 -16.67 -5.06
C ASP A 57 6.13 -15.83 -6.17
N VAL A 58 6.80 -14.75 -6.55
CA VAL A 58 6.34 -13.87 -7.64
C VAL A 58 6.51 -14.54 -8.99
N ASP A 59 7.54 -15.37 -9.18
CA ASP A 59 7.82 -16.04 -10.46
C ASP A 59 6.78 -17.15 -10.75
N ALA A 60 6.09 -17.64 -9.70
CA ALA A 60 5.05 -18.65 -9.78
C ALA A 60 3.65 -18.07 -10.03
N LEU A 61 3.51 -16.74 -10.14
CA LEU A 61 2.23 -16.10 -10.43
C LEU A 61 1.69 -16.53 -11.81
N PRO A 62 0.36 -16.54 -12.00
CA PRO A 62 -0.25 -16.85 -13.30
C PRO A 62 -0.11 -15.65 -14.28
N HIS A 63 1.12 -15.29 -14.63
CA HIS A 63 1.46 -14.10 -15.42
C HIS A 63 0.71 -14.01 -16.74
N ASP A 64 0.63 -15.11 -17.50
CA ASP A 64 -0.10 -15.14 -18.77
C ASP A 64 -1.59 -14.87 -18.58
N ALA A 65 -2.18 -15.35 -17.47
CA ALA A 65 -3.58 -15.08 -17.16
C ALA A 65 -3.78 -13.62 -16.75
N LEU A 66 -2.88 -13.03 -15.94
CA LEU A 66 -2.92 -11.62 -15.57
C LEU A 66 -2.82 -10.72 -16.82
N VAL A 67 -1.92 -11.02 -17.75
CA VAL A 67 -1.82 -10.33 -19.04
C VAL A 67 -3.07 -10.57 -19.89
N GLY A 68 -3.62 -11.78 -19.89
CA GLY A 68 -4.87 -12.13 -20.57
C GLY A 68 -6.10 -11.36 -20.05
N LEU A 69 -6.08 -10.94 -18.77
CA LEU A 69 -7.06 -10.03 -18.17
C LEU A 69 -6.83 -8.56 -18.56
N GLY A 70 -5.83 -8.27 -19.38
CA GLY A 70 -5.47 -6.93 -19.85
C GLY A 70 -4.59 -6.15 -18.87
N HIS A 71 -3.99 -6.81 -17.87
CA HIS A 71 -3.06 -6.16 -16.94
C HIS A 71 -1.69 -6.01 -17.60
N ARG A 72 -1.02 -4.88 -17.33
CA ARG A 72 0.29 -4.57 -17.93
C ARG A 72 1.36 -4.57 -16.83
N PRO A 73 2.44 -5.35 -16.96
CA PRO A 73 3.57 -5.22 -16.04
C PRO A 73 4.25 -3.87 -16.28
N GLU A 74 4.49 -3.09 -15.22
CA GLU A 74 5.11 -1.75 -15.32
C GLU A 74 6.44 -1.63 -14.58
N ASN A 75 6.62 -2.38 -13.49
CA ASN A 75 7.87 -2.42 -12.73
C ASN A 75 8.05 -3.84 -12.18
N ALA A 76 9.23 -4.43 -12.34
CA ALA A 76 9.51 -5.80 -11.93
C ALA A 76 10.96 -5.93 -11.47
N GLU A 77 11.14 -6.57 -10.33
CA GLU A 77 12.43 -6.90 -9.72
C GLU A 77 12.30 -8.29 -9.08
N PRO A 78 13.39 -9.01 -8.77
CA PRO A 78 13.30 -10.32 -8.13
C PRO A 78 12.42 -10.29 -6.86
N GLY A 79 11.33 -11.05 -6.88
CA GLY A 79 10.36 -11.12 -5.78
C GLY A 79 9.42 -9.92 -5.65
N TYR A 80 9.32 -9.07 -6.68
CA TYR A 80 8.40 -7.93 -6.75
C TYR A 80 7.90 -7.70 -8.19
N ILE A 81 6.59 -7.46 -8.36
CA ILE A 81 6.05 -7.00 -9.64
C ILE A 81 4.81 -6.13 -9.46
N LYS A 82 4.73 -5.05 -10.24
CA LYS A 82 3.55 -4.19 -10.35
C LYS A 82 2.85 -4.40 -11.69
N TYR A 83 1.55 -4.66 -11.61
CA TYR A 83 0.61 -4.71 -12.73
C TYR A 83 -0.31 -3.49 -12.70
N ALA A 84 -0.26 -2.69 -13.75
CA ALA A 84 -1.26 -1.65 -13.98
C ALA A 84 -2.50 -2.21 -14.68
N THR A 85 -3.64 -1.56 -14.43
CA THR A 85 -4.93 -1.91 -15.03
C THR A 85 -5.57 -0.67 -15.63
N GLY A 86 -6.50 -0.89 -16.56
CA GLY A 86 -7.31 0.19 -17.15
C GLY A 86 -8.34 0.79 -16.19
N ALA A 87 -8.59 0.15 -15.05
CA ALA A 87 -9.54 0.63 -14.04
C ALA A 87 -8.86 1.47 -12.94
N GLY A 88 -7.58 1.82 -13.08
CA GLY A 88 -6.83 2.61 -12.09
C GLY A 88 -6.66 1.94 -10.71
N VAL A 89 -7.03 0.67 -10.56
CA VAL A 89 -6.65 -0.19 -9.43
C VAL A 89 -5.49 -1.07 -9.88
N HIS A 90 -4.29 -0.82 -9.38
CA HIS A 90 -3.08 -1.55 -9.72
C HIS A 90 -2.81 -2.65 -8.70
N PHE A 91 -2.08 -3.70 -9.10
CA PHE A 91 -1.73 -4.78 -8.20
C PHE A 91 -0.22 -4.85 -8.06
N ILE A 92 0.26 -4.88 -6.84
CA ILE A 92 1.65 -5.15 -6.52
C ILE A 92 1.69 -6.52 -5.88
N PHE A 93 2.53 -7.41 -6.40
CA PHE A 93 2.79 -8.70 -5.79
C PHE A 93 4.22 -8.74 -5.28
N SER A 94 4.42 -9.23 -4.06
CA SER A 94 5.77 -9.42 -3.52
C SER A 94 5.93 -10.70 -2.72
N SER A 95 7.09 -11.34 -2.87
CA SER A 95 7.57 -12.43 -2.01
C SER A 95 8.70 -12.01 -1.06
N ILE A 96 9.20 -10.77 -1.21
CA ILE A 96 10.18 -10.13 -0.31
C ILE A 96 9.51 -9.40 0.87
N PRO A 97 10.25 -9.09 1.94
CA PRO A 97 9.78 -8.21 3.01
C PRO A 97 9.45 -6.81 2.48
N VAL A 98 8.25 -6.32 2.79
CA VAL A 98 7.77 -4.99 2.40
C VAL A 98 7.19 -4.20 3.58
N ALA A 99 7.09 -4.85 4.74
CA ALA A 99 6.60 -4.27 5.97
C ALA A 99 7.53 -4.59 7.14
N GLN A 100 7.58 -3.70 8.15
CA GLN A 100 8.41 -3.89 9.34
C GLN A 100 8.03 -5.16 10.13
N ASP A 101 6.75 -5.54 10.10
CA ASP A 101 6.22 -6.74 10.76
C ASP A 101 6.66 -8.05 10.07
N ASP A 102 7.13 -8.03 8.81
CA ASP A 102 7.65 -9.22 8.13
C ASP A 102 8.88 -9.81 8.83
N GLY A 103 9.67 -8.96 9.49
CA GLY A 103 10.86 -9.36 10.23
C GLY A 103 10.59 -9.87 11.64
N ILE A 104 9.33 -9.84 12.10
CA ILE A 104 8.96 -10.14 13.49
C ILE A 104 8.26 -11.50 13.56
N PRO A 105 8.89 -12.53 14.17
CA PRO A 105 8.26 -13.85 14.29
C PRO A 105 6.88 -13.77 14.96
N GLY A 106 5.85 -14.25 14.25
CA GLY A 106 4.47 -14.31 14.74
C GLY A 106 3.67 -13.01 14.60
N ALA A 107 4.23 -11.93 14.06
CA ALA A 107 3.46 -10.71 13.78
C ALA A 107 2.50 -10.91 12.60
N VAL A 108 2.97 -11.56 11.52
CA VAL A 108 2.13 -11.94 10.39
C VAL A 108 1.62 -13.36 10.59
N THR A 109 0.31 -13.52 10.69
CA THR A 109 -0.35 -14.82 10.95
C THR A 109 -1.18 -15.34 9.77
N LEU A 110 -1.31 -14.53 8.71
CA LEU A 110 -2.13 -14.84 7.55
C LEU A 110 -1.40 -15.78 6.60
N ALA A 111 -2.18 -16.70 6.01
CA ALA A 111 -1.69 -17.52 4.91
C ALA A 111 -1.59 -16.67 3.64
N LYS A 112 -0.54 -16.91 2.84
CA LYS A 112 -0.38 -16.30 1.52
C LYS A 112 -1.22 -17.07 0.48
N PRO A 113 -1.72 -16.41 -0.58
CA PRO A 113 -1.65 -14.96 -0.80
C PRO A 113 -2.56 -14.18 0.15
N PHE A 114 -2.17 -12.96 0.51
CA PHE A 114 -3.02 -12.04 1.27
C PHE A 114 -2.74 -10.58 0.92
N LEU A 115 -3.76 -9.73 1.01
CA LEU A 115 -3.67 -8.29 0.90
C LEU A 115 -2.92 -7.72 2.11
N ASP A 116 -1.73 -7.16 1.88
CA ASP A 116 -0.94 -6.53 2.94
C ASP A 116 -1.48 -5.13 3.26
N HIS A 117 -1.62 -4.28 2.25
CA HIS A 117 -2.13 -2.92 2.37
C HIS A 117 -2.74 -2.42 1.07
N LEU A 118 -3.46 -1.30 1.18
CA LEU A 118 -3.95 -0.52 0.05
C LEU A 118 -3.16 0.78 -0.02
N GLY A 119 -2.87 1.28 -1.21
CA GLY A 119 -2.22 2.57 -1.37
C GLY A 119 -2.96 3.50 -2.33
N ILE A 120 -2.95 4.78 -1.97
CA ILE A 120 -3.56 5.88 -2.72
C ILE A 120 -2.42 6.74 -3.27
N ASP A 121 -2.25 6.67 -4.59
CA ASP A 121 -1.11 7.26 -5.31
C ASP A 121 -1.39 8.72 -5.73
N LEU A 122 -1.01 9.68 -4.89
CA LEU A 122 -1.18 11.12 -5.13
C LEU A 122 0.00 11.66 -5.96
N ARG A 123 -0.05 11.44 -7.28
CA ARG A 123 1.05 11.76 -8.22
C ARG A 123 1.05 13.19 -8.74
N ASP A 124 -0.07 13.90 -8.62
CA ASP A 124 -0.16 15.32 -8.95
C ASP A 124 0.45 16.16 -7.82
N GLU A 125 1.48 16.93 -8.12
CA GLU A 125 2.21 17.75 -7.14
C GLU A 125 1.62 19.16 -6.98
N SER A 126 0.39 19.38 -7.40
CA SER A 126 -0.30 20.65 -7.16
C SER A 126 -0.52 20.93 -5.68
N ASP A 127 -0.55 22.23 -5.30
CA ASP A 127 -0.84 22.67 -3.93
C ASP A 127 -2.14 22.07 -3.38
N ALA A 128 -3.13 21.87 -4.24
CA ALA A 128 -4.42 21.34 -3.85
C ALA A 128 -4.37 19.83 -3.55
N THR A 129 -3.52 19.07 -4.24
CA THR A 129 -3.26 17.66 -3.93
C THR A 129 -2.37 17.52 -2.70
N ARG A 130 -1.37 18.40 -2.55
CA ARG A 130 -0.54 18.50 -1.34
C ARG A 130 -1.37 18.78 -0.09
N ALA A 131 -2.31 19.73 -0.16
CA ALA A 131 -3.19 20.05 0.97
C ALA A 131 -4.06 18.86 1.39
N VAL A 132 -4.51 18.03 0.44
CA VAL A 132 -5.24 16.79 0.75
C VAL A 132 -4.33 15.76 1.40
N PHE A 133 -3.10 15.59 0.90
CA PHE A 133 -2.10 14.71 1.50
C PHE A 133 -1.79 15.11 2.94
N ASP A 134 -1.42 16.37 3.18
CA ASP A 134 -1.11 16.88 4.53
C ASP A 134 -2.34 16.78 5.47
N GLY A 135 -3.56 16.87 4.92
CA GLY A 135 -4.81 16.73 5.66
C GLY A 135 -5.13 15.31 6.14
N VAL A 136 -4.46 14.27 5.61
CA VAL A 136 -4.69 12.86 6.00
C VAL A 136 -4.46 12.67 7.50
N VAL A 137 -3.40 13.27 8.06
CA VAL A 137 -3.06 13.12 9.48
C VAL A 137 -4.16 13.70 10.37
N GLY A 138 -4.65 14.90 10.05
CA GLY A 138 -5.76 15.52 10.77
C GLY A 138 -7.04 14.69 10.69
N ARG A 139 -7.34 14.16 9.51
CA ARG A 139 -8.52 13.31 9.29
C ARG A 139 -8.43 11.98 10.04
N ALA A 140 -7.27 11.34 10.06
CA ALA A 140 -7.05 10.11 10.83
C ALA A 140 -7.28 10.37 12.33
N ALA A 141 -6.76 11.48 12.86
CA ALA A 141 -6.96 11.88 14.25
C ALA A 141 -8.44 12.12 14.59
N GLU A 142 -9.21 12.79 13.73
CA GLU A 142 -10.66 12.98 13.91
C GLU A 142 -11.43 11.65 14.00
N LEU A 143 -10.99 10.65 13.25
CA LEU A 143 -11.59 9.31 13.21
C LEU A 143 -11.07 8.39 14.32
N GLY A 144 -10.04 8.81 15.07
CA GLY A 144 -9.35 7.97 16.04
C GLY A 144 -8.53 6.84 15.40
N TRP A 145 -8.13 6.99 14.13
CA TRP A 145 -7.28 6.03 13.43
C TRP A 145 -5.82 6.32 13.76
N ARG A 146 -5.04 5.25 13.94
CA ARG A 146 -3.60 5.37 14.18
C ARG A 146 -2.88 5.70 12.88
N GLU A 147 -1.72 6.31 12.99
CA GLU A 147 -1.02 6.94 11.90
C GLU A 147 0.50 6.86 12.07
N VAL A 148 1.23 6.76 10.96
CA VAL A 148 2.68 6.90 10.94
C VAL A 148 3.07 7.69 9.69
N THR A 149 3.92 8.70 9.86
CA THR A 149 4.41 9.52 8.75
C THR A 149 5.87 9.21 8.44
N GLN A 150 6.18 9.11 7.15
CA GLN A 150 7.54 9.04 6.62
C GLN A 150 7.78 10.30 5.78
N GLU A 151 8.57 11.23 6.34
CA GLU A 151 8.90 12.52 5.72
C GLU A 151 10.17 12.43 4.85
N GLY A 152 10.23 13.26 3.80
CA GLY A 152 11.36 13.32 2.87
C GLY A 152 11.21 12.33 1.70
N PRO A 153 12.23 12.19 0.82
CA PRO A 153 12.17 11.16 -0.20
C PRO A 153 12.06 9.79 0.48
N VAL A 154 10.93 9.11 0.28
CA VAL A 154 10.65 7.79 0.82
C VAL A 154 10.99 6.76 -0.24
N HIS A 155 11.96 5.90 0.06
CA HIS A 155 12.47 4.86 -0.82
C HIS A 155 11.84 3.51 -0.48
N CYS A 156 10.84 3.09 -1.25
CA CYS A 156 10.16 1.80 -1.08
C CYS A 156 10.29 0.95 -2.33
N CYS A 157 10.82 -0.27 -2.17
CA CYS A 157 10.83 -1.33 -3.19
C CYS A 157 11.16 -0.81 -4.61
N HIS A 158 12.27 -0.08 -4.75
CA HIS A 158 12.80 0.46 -6.02
C HIS A 158 12.17 1.77 -6.53
N THR A 159 11.37 2.45 -5.70
CA THR A 159 10.72 3.72 -6.06
C THR A 159 10.92 4.77 -4.99
N GLU A 160 10.97 6.03 -5.40
CA GLU A 160 11.04 7.21 -4.55
C GLU A 160 9.77 8.05 -4.72
N VAL A 161 9.26 8.56 -3.60
CA VAL A 161 8.14 9.53 -3.52
C VAL A 161 8.49 10.61 -2.50
N GLN A 162 7.82 11.76 -2.52
CA GLN A 162 8.16 12.89 -1.64
C GLN A 162 7.72 12.74 -0.19
N GLY A 163 6.85 11.77 0.09
CA GLY A 163 6.36 11.51 1.44
C GLY A 163 5.31 10.41 1.45
N LYS A 164 5.16 9.78 2.62
CA LYS A 164 4.09 8.83 2.87
C LYS A 164 3.39 9.08 4.20
N HIS A 165 2.07 8.95 4.19
CA HIS A 165 1.28 8.77 5.39
C HIS A 165 0.71 7.36 5.40
N TRP A 166 0.84 6.68 6.52
CA TRP A 166 0.22 5.39 6.78
C TRP A 166 -0.88 5.59 7.80
N VAL A 167 -2.07 5.06 7.55
CA VAL A 167 -3.16 5.03 8.51
C VAL A 167 -3.60 3.59 8.76
N TYR A 168 -3.98 3.31 10.00
CA TYR A 168 -4.38 1.98 10.47
C TYR A 168 -5.82 2.06 10.97
N PRO A 169 -6.79 1.50 10.23
CA PRO A 169 -8.17 1.43 10.68
C PRO A 169 -8.30 0.67 12.02
N PRO A 170 -9.21 1.08 12.91
CA PRO A 170 -9.46 0.34 14.14
C PRO A 170 -10.08 -1.03 13.84
N GLU A 171 -9.98 -1.94 14.81
CA GLU A 171 -10.40 -3.34 14.66
C GLU A 171 -11.89 -3.50 14.33
N GLU A 172 -12.71 -2.57 14.80
CA GLU A 172 -14.15 -2.48 14.62
C GLU A 172 -14.57 -1.78 13.30
N TRP A 173 -13.62 -1.32 12.48
CA TRP A 173 -13.95 -0.68 11.20
C TRP A 173 -14.58 -1.70 10.23
N PRO A 174 -15.78 -1.41 9.68
CA PRO A 174 -16.48 -2.34 8.79
C PRO A 174 -15.79 -2.54 7.43
N GLY A 175 -14.89 -1.65 7.03
CA GLY A 175 -14.18 -1.70 5.73
C GLY A 175 -12.91 -2.55 5.74
N GLY A 176 -12.63 -3.30 6.81
CA GLY A 176 -11.43 -4.11 6.95
C GLY A 176 -10.37 -3.48 7.84
N ARG A 177 -9.23 -4.15 8.00
CA ARG A 177 -8.16 -3.77 8.95
C ARG A 177 -6.84 -3.48 8.26
N ARG A 178 -6.81 -3.50 6.92
CA ARG A 178 -5.56 -3.33 6.19
C ARG A 178 -5.07 -1.89 6.35
N PRO A 179 -3.75 -1.70 6.56
CA PRO A 179 -3.16 -0.38 6.51
C PRO A 179 -3.46 0.29 5.16
N ILE A 180 -3.60 1.61 5.20
CA ILE A 180 -3.79 2.43 4.01
C ILE A 180 -2.60 3.38 3.88
N GLU A 181 -1.88 3.26 2.78
CA GLU A 181 -0.79 4.13 2.35
C GLU A 181 -1.36 5.32 1.57
N PHE A 182 -0.89 6.52 1.86
CA PHE A 182 -1.02 7.69 1.00
C PHE A 182 0.39 8.06 0.57
N ALA A 183 0.66 7.99 -0.73
CA ALA A 183 1.98 8.30 -1.29
C ALA A 183 1.91 9.56 -2.14
N PHE A 184 2.62 10.61 -1.74
CA PHE A 184 2.64 11.89 -2.43
C PHE A 184 3.90 12.08 -3.28
N GLY A 185 3.71 12.60 -4.49
CA GLY A 185 4.78 12.95 -5.41
C GLY A 185 4.89 12.03 -6.62
N GLN A 186 5.57 12.54 -7.65
CA GLN A 186 5.90 11.75 -8.83
C GLN A 186 6.75 10.55 -8.45
N LEU A 187 6.48 9.43 -9.11
CA LEU A 187 7.20 8.19 -8.88
C LEU A 187 8.50 8.23 -9.67
N SER A 188 9.63 8.24 -8.97
CA SER A 188 10.95 8.07 -9.59
C SER A 188 11.45 6.65 -9.33
N VAL A 189 11.78 5.91 -10.38
CA VAL A 189 12.39 4.58 -10.25
C VAL A 189 13.86 4.76 -9.89
N PHE A 190 14.31 4.08 -8.83
CA PHE A 190 15.67 4.19 -8.34
C PHE A 190 16.45 2.90 -8.61
N GLU A 191 17.59 3.01 -9.30
CA GLU A 191 18.42 1.88 -9.73
C GLU A 191 19.26 1.22 -8.59
N LYS A 192 19.21 1.72 -7.35
CA LYS A 192 19.91 1.06 -6.23
C LYS A 192 19.04 0.00 -5.56
N ALA A 193 19.71 -0.90 -4.82
CA ALA A 193 19.13 -1.99 -4.04
C ALA A 193 17.93 -1.55 -3.18
N MET A 194 17.03 -2.52 -2.94
CA MET A 194 15.80 -2.45 -2.14
C MET A 194 15.78 -1.28 -1.13
N GLY A 195 14.84 -0.36 -1.31
CA GLY A 195 14.65 0.79 -0.43
C GLY A 195 14.39 0.36 1.02
N CYS A 196 14.81 1.19 1.98
CA CYS A 196 14.73 0.88 3.42
C CYS A 196 13.40 1.30 4.07
N ASP A 197 12.54 2.02 3.35
CA ASP A 197 11.28 2.54 3.87
C ASP A 197 10.15 1.51 3.69
N LEU A 198 10.22 0.45 4.49
CA LEU A 198 9.16 -0.55 4.62
C LEU A 198 7.89 0.10 5.17
N ARG A 199 6.74 -0.50 4.88
CA ARG A 199 5.49 -0.19 5.58
C ARG A 199 5.72 -0.27 7.10
N PRO A 200 5.42 0.80 7.87
CA PRO A 200 5.54 0.74 9.32
C PRO A 200 4.64 -0.33 9.93
N ILE A 201 5.01 -0.85 11.09
CA ILE A 201 4.10 -1.67 11.87
C ILE A 201 3.00 -0.80 12.47
N ASP A 202 1.77 -1.32 12.57
CA ASP A 202 0.68 -0.63 13.27
C ASP A 202 1.14 -0.28 14.71
N PRO A 203 1.12 1.01 15.12
CA PRO A 203 1.49 1.41 16.48
C PRO A 203 0.68 0.72 17.58
N GLY A 204 -0.52 0.23 17.28
CA GLY A 204 -1.36 -0.53 18.19
C GLY A 204 -1.02 -2.03 18.24
N HIS A 205 -0.12 -2.52 17.39
CA HIS A 205 0.23 -3.94 17.34
C HIS A 205 0.95 -4.37 18.64
N PRO A 206 0.65 -5.56 19.23
CA PRO A 206 1.28 -6.00 20.48
C PRO A 206 2.80 -6.12 20.42
N LEU A 207 3.35 -6.30 19.22
CA LEU A 207 4.78 -6.41 18.95
C LEU A 207 5.38 -5.12 18.37
N ALA A 208 4.62 -4.02 18.31
CA ALA A 208 5.16 -2.74 17.88
C ALA A 208 6.21 -2.25 18.89
N PRO A 209 7.33 -1.67 18.42
CA PRO A 209 8.30 -1.04 19.29
C PRO A 209 7.63 0.12 20.05
N ALA A 210 7.99 0.28 21.32
CA ALA A 210 7.40 1.33 22.16
C ALA A 210 7.65 2.71 21.54
N PRO A 211 6.68 3.64 21.62
CA PRO A 211 6.85 5.01 21.12
C PRO A 211 8.14 5.64 21.67
N GLY A 212 9.06 6.04 20.78
CA GLY A 212 10.35 6.63 21.14
C GLY A 212 11.58 5.71 21.03
N THR A 213 11.42 4.43 20.65
CA THR A 213 12.55 3.58 20.26
C THR A 213 12.83 3.72 18.77
N ALA A 214 13.46 4.84 18.39
CA ALA A 214 13.85 5.08 17.00
C ALA A 214 14.90 4.06 16.52
N CYS A 215 14.57 3.29 15.49
CA CYS A 215 15.52 2.54 14.68
C CYS A 215 16.24 3.48 13.70
N CYS A 216 17.07 4.38 14.22
CA CYS A 216 18.14 5.02 13.46
C CYS A 216 19.44 4.76 14.22
N GLY A 217 20.33 3.98 13.61
CA GLY A 217 21.61 3.60 14.20
C GLY A 217 22.42 4.82 14.59
N GLY A 218 22.60 5.02 15.89
CA GLY A 218 23.75 5.77 16.40
C GLY A 218 25.00 4.98 16.03
N ALA A 219 25.82 5.54 15.15
CA ALA A 219 27.17 5.05 14.95
C ALA A 219 27.89 5.02 16.32
N PRO A 220 28.61 3.95 16.68
CA PRO A 220 29.41 3.98 17.90
C PRO A 220 30.51 5.04 17.73
N GLU A 221 30.57 5.98 18.68
CA GLU A 221 31.72 6.87 18.82
C GLU A 221 32.97 6.00 19.03
N ALA A 222 33.94 6.14 18.12
CA ALA A 222 35.25 5.56 18.29
C ALA A 222 36.00 6.37 19.35
N GLY A 223 36.17 5.76 20.52
CA GLY A 223 37.16 6.15 21.54
C GLY A 223 38.37 5.22 21.51
#